data_AF-A0A974XYY3-F1
#
_entry.id   AF-A0A974XYY3-F1
#
_cell.length_a   1.000
_cell.length_b   1.000
_cell.length_c   1.000
_cell.angle_alpha   90.00
_cell.angle_beta   90.00
_cell.angle_gamma   90.00
#
_symmetry.space_group_name_H-M   'P 1'
#
loop_
_entity.id
_entity.type
_entity.pdbx_description
1 polymer ?
#
loop_
_entity_poly.entity_id
_entity_poly.type
_entity_poly.pdbx_seq_one_letter_code
_entity_poly.pdbx_strand_id
1 'polypeptide(L)'
;MKQFLLTLLGALTAVVVALVVYDRLVVAPRQAAQLEAAQQAHQISVASADAQAQQIAASLDASVDRSVADAQQAMDDLANEQDRRRLAADALARASMMRAALAEYYMSEGRWPPNAAAAGIGAPDSFAGGAVAGIDVDNSGGIAIRLNAKLSADARIRLTPRVSPDNGMIQWRCVVQGSPEVSRYLPACRD
;
A
#
# COMPACT_ATOMS: atom_id res chain seq x y z
N MET A 1 103.25 7.60 -20.31
CA MET A 1 101.86 8.13 -20.17
C MET A 1 100.84 7.47 -21.12
N LYS A 2 101.12 7.27 -22.42
CA LYS A 2 100.18 6.67 -23.39
C LYS A 2 99.69 5.24 -23.09
N GLN A 3 100.55 4.35 -22.60
CA GLN A 3 100.18 2.95 -22.29
C GLN A 3 99.20 2.82 -21.11
N PHE A 4 99.36 3.65 -20.08
CA PHE A 4 98.44 3.70 -18.93
C PHE A 4 97.05 4.23 -19.33
N LEU A 5 97.00 5.11 -20.32
CA LEU A 5 95.76 5.69 -20.82
C LEU A 5 94.93 4.66 -21.61
N LEU A 6 95.59 3.77 -22.38
CA LEU A 6 94.94 2.70 -23.16
C LEU A 6 94.39 1.58 -22.27
N THR A 7 95.11 1.17 -21.22
CA THR A 7 94.62 0.14 -20.29
C THR A 7 93.45 0.65 -19.45
N LEU A 8 93.47 1.92 -19.05
CA LEU A 8 92.38 2.56 -18.34
C LEU A 8 91.12 2.67 -19.20
N LEU A 9 91.27 3.00 -20.49
CA LEU A 9 90.18 3.04 -21.47
C LEU A 9 89.56 1.64 -21.72
N GLY A 10 90.40 0.61 -21.83
CA GLY A 10 89.96 -0.78 -21.98
C GLY A 10 89.19 -1.29 -20.74
N ALA A 11 89.66 -0.97 -19.55
CA ALA A 11 88.97 -1.33 -18.31
C ALA A 11 87.62 -0.59 -18.16
N LEU A 12 87.58 0.71 -18.48
CA LEU A 12 86.35 1.50 -18.44
C LEU A 12 85.30 0.98 -19.42
N THR A 13 85.70 0.66 -20.66
CA THR A 13 84.78 0.10 -21.66
C THR A 13 84.24 -1.27 -21.24
N ALA A 14 85.07 -2.14 -20.66
CA ALA A 14 84.62 -3.43 -20.12
C ALA A 14 83.60 -3.27 -18.97
N VAL A 15 83.84 -2.33 -18.05
CA VAL A 15 82.91 -2.02 -16.95
C VAL A 15 81.60 -1.48 -17.48
N VAL A 16 81.64 -0.55 -18.45
CA VAL A 16 80.43 0.01 -19.07
C VAL A 16 79.62 -1.09 -19.77
N VAL A 17 80.27 -1.99 -20.52
CA VAL A 17 79.59 -3.12 -21.17
C VAL A 17 78.95 -4.04 -20.12
N ALA A 18 79.66 -4.37 -19.04
CA ALA A 18 79.11 -5.18 -17.96
C ALA A 18 77.88 -4.55 -17.29
N LEU A 19 77.91 -3.22 -17.06
CA LEU A 19 76.77 -2.48 -16.51
C LEU A 19 75.58 -2.47 -17.47
N VAL A 20 75.80 -2.25 -18.77
CA VAL A 20 74.74 -2.26 -19.79
C VAL A 20 74.11 -3.66 -19.91
N VAL A 21 74.93 -4.71 -19.87
CA VAL A 21 74.45 -6.09 -19.90
C VAL A 21 73.65 -6.43 -18.64
N TYR A 22 74.13 -6.02 -17.46
CA TYR A 22 73.41 -6.22 -16.20
C TYR A 22 72.06 -5.47 -16.19
N ASP A 23 72.05 -4.23 -16.66
CA ASP A 23 70.84 -3.41 -16.73
C ASP A 23 69.80 -4.04 -17.69
N ARG A 24 70.24 -4.48 -18.88
CA ARG A 24 69.37 -5.10 -19.89
C ARG A 24 68.88 -6.49 -19.52
N LEU A 25 69.73 -7.34 -18.96
CA LEU A 25 69.39 -8.74 -18.68
C LEU A 25 68.75 -8.95 -17.31
N VAL A 26 68.98 -8.05 -16.34
CA VAL A 26 68.54 -8.24 -14.95
C VAL A 26 67.59 -7.14 -14.48
N VAL A 27 67.91 -5.88 -14.71
CA VAL A 27 67.14 -4.76 -14.13
C VAL A 27 65.86 -4.49 -14.93
N ALA A 28 65.96 -4.35 -16.25
CA ALA A 28 64.83 -4.12 -17.15
C ALA A 28 63.69 -5.15 -17.00
N PRO A 29 63.93 -6.48 -16.99
CA PRO A 29 62.85 -7.46 -16.83
C PRO A 29 62.21 -7.42 -15.44
N ARG A 30 62.97 -7.11 -14.38
CA ARG A 30 62.42 -6.98 -13.02
C ARG A 30 61.50 -5.77 -12.90
N GLN A 31 61.87 -4.65 -13.51
CA GLN A 31 61.04 -3.44 -13.53
C GLN A 31 59.74 -3.66 -14.32
N ALA A 32 59.80 -4.35 -15.46
CA ALA A 32 58.61 -4.72 -16.22
C ALA A 32 57.66 -5.61 -15.40
N ALA A 33 58.19 -6.65 -14.74
CA ALA A 33 57.39 -7.52 -13.87
C ALA A 33 56.77 -6.76 -12.68
N GLN A 34 57.49 -5.79 -12.10
CA GLN A 34 56.95 -4.96 -11.01
C GLN A 34 55.85 -4.00 -11.49
N LEU A 35 55.99 -3.40 -12.68
CA LEU A 35 54.97 -2.55 -13.29
C LEU A 35 53.69 -3.34 -13.58
N GLU A 36 53.82 -4.54 -14.13
CA GLU A 36 52.69 -5.44 -14.37
C GLU A 36 51.99 -5.84 -13.06
N ALA A 37 52.75 -6.20 -12.03
CA ALA A 37 52.20 -6.51 -10.71
C ALA A 37 51.48 -5.31 -10.07
N ALA A 38 52.03 -4.10 -10.22
CA ALA A 38 51.40 -2.87 -9.74
C ALA A 38 50.10 -2.54 -10.51
N GLN A 39 50.09 -2.75 -11.83
CA GLN A 39 48.89 -2.58 -12.67
C GLN A 39 47.80 -3.60 -12.31
N GLN A 40 48.16 -4.87 -12.11
CA GLN A 40 47.22 -5.91 -11.68
C GLN A 40 46.64 -5.60 -10.29
N ALA A 41 47.46 -5.18 -9.33
CA ALA A 41 47.00 -4.79 -8.00
C ALA A 41 46.00 -3.62 -8.08
N HIS A 42 46.27 -2.61 -8.92
CA HIS A 42 45.36 -1.49 -9.13
C HIS A 42 44.06 -1.92 -9.82
N GLN A 43 44.11 -2.75 -10.86
CA GLN A 43 42.92 -3.29 -11.53
C GLN A 43 42.03 -4.10 -10.59
N ILE A 44 42.61 -4.95 -9.74
CA ILE A 44 41.86 -5.71 -8.73
C ILE A 44 41.16 -4.75 -7.76
N SER A 45 41.82 -3.66 -7.34
CA SER A 45 41.21 -2.66 -6.44
C SER A 45 40.02 -1.94 -7.09
N VAL A 46 40.15 -1.49 -8.34
CA VAL A 46 39.05 -0.85 -9.09
C VAL A 46 37.91 -1.83 -9.33
N ALA A 47 38.20 -3.05 -9.77
CA ALA A 47 37.20 -4.09 -9.98
C ALA A 47 36.44 -4.43 -8.68
N SER A 48 37.13 -4.45 -7.54
CA SER A 48 36.50 -4.68 -6.23
C SER A 48 35.61 -3.50 -5.80
N ALA A 49 36.00 -2.27 -6.11
CA ALA A 49 35.20 -1.07 -5.85
C ALA A 49 33.94 -1.04 -6.73
N ASP A 50 34.07 -1.38 -8.02
CA ASP A 50 32.93 -1.50 -8.94
C ASP A 50 31.95 -2.59 -8.48
N ALA A 51 32.46 -3.75 -8.06
CA ALA A 51 31.63 -4.83 -7.53
C ALA A 51 30.86 -4.40 -6.26
N GLN A 52 31.51 -3.68 -5.34
CA GLN A 52 30.84 -3.14 -4.16
C GLN A 52 29.77 -2.10 -4.53
N ALA A 53 30.08 -1.20 -5.46
CA ALA A 53 29.13 -0.19 -5.92
C ALA A 53 27.89 -0.83 -6.55
N GLN A 54 28.05 -1.89 -7.34
CA GLN A 54 26.94 -2.65 -7.92
C GLN A 54 26.09 -3.35 -6.85
N GLN A 55 26.72 -3.93 -5.83
CA GLN A 55 25.99 -4.56 -4.72
C GLN A 55 25.20 -3.52 -3.90
N ILE A 56 25.79 -2.35 -3.64
CA ILE A 56 25.11 -1.26 -2.94
C ILE A 56 23.90 -0.78 -3.77
N ALA A 57 24.10 -0.51 -5.07
CA ALA A 57 23.02 -0.11 -5.97
C ALA A 57 21.89 -1.15 -6.00
N ALA A 58 22.21 -2.43 -6.20
CA ALA A 58 21.22 -3.50 -6.20
C ALA A 58 20.46 -3.63 -4.87
N SER A 59 21.16 -3.46 -3.74
CA SER A 59 20.53 -3.50 -2.41
C SER A 59 19.63 -2.29 -2.15
N LEU A 60 20.00 -1.11 -2.66
CA LEU A 60 19.23 0.11 -2.56
C LEU A 60 17.97 0.01 -3.43
N ASP A 61 18.12 -0.39 -4.70
CA ASP A 61 16.99 -0.60 -5.62
C ASP A 61 15.98 -1.59 -5.00
N ALA A 62 16.47 -2.72 -4.49
CA ALA A 62 15.62 -3.70 -3.80
C ALA A 62 14.98 -3.15 -2.51
N SER A 63 15.60 -2.18 -1.83
CA SER A 63 15.03 -1.53 -0.65
C SER A 63 13.98 -0.48 -1.02
N VAL A 64 14.20 0.25 -2.10
CA VAL A 64 13.26 1.24 -2.65
C VAL A 64 12.02 0.52 -3.17
N ASP A 65 12.19 -0.55 -3.95
CA ASP A 65 11.07 -1.34 -4.49
C ASP A 65 10.18 -1.88 -3.37
N ARG A 66 10.77 -2.40 -2.30
CA ARG A 66 10.03 -2.84 -1.11
C ARG A 66 9.28 -1.68 -0.45
N SER A 67 9.96 -0.55 -0.27
CA SER A 67 9.35 0.63 0.36
C SER A 67 8.19 1.20 -0.47
N VAL A 68 8.30 1.18 -1.80
CA VAL A 68 7.26 1.62 -2.72
C VAL A 68 6.08 0.65 -2.70
N ALA A 69 6.32 -0.66 -2.74
CA ALA A 69 5.28 -1.67 -2.67
C ALA A 69 4.52 -1.61 -1.33
N ASP A 70 5.23 -1.47 -0.22
CA ASP A 70 4.62 -1.32 1.11
C ASP A 70 3.78 -0.04 1.21
N ALA A 71 4.27 1.07 0.63
CA ALA A 71 3.52 2.33 0.59
C ALA A 71 2.25 2.23 -0.27
N GLN A 72 2.33 1.58 -1.44
CA GLN A 72 1.17 1.37 -2.31
C GLN A 72 0.12 0.51 -1.62
N GLN A 73 0.53 -0.61 -1.01
CA GLN A 73 -0.37 -1.49 -0.27
C GLN A 73 -1.06 -0.73 0.89
N ALA A 74 -0.31 0.06 1.66
CA ALA A 74 -0.89 0.84 2.74
C ALA A 74 -1.92 1.87 2.25
N MET A 75 -1.67 2.49 1.09
CA MET A 75 -2.62 3.43 0.48
C MET A 75 -3.89 2.73 -0.02
N ASP A 76 -3.75 1.56 -0.64
CA ASP A 76 -4.87 0.75 -1.12
C ASP A 76 -5.74 0.26 0.05
N ASP A 77 -5.11 -0.15 1.15
CA ASP A 77 -5.81 -0.57 2.36
C ASP A 77 -6.64 0.57 2.98
N LEU A 78 -6.07 1.79 3.02
CA LEU A 78 -6.78 2.99 3.48
C LEU A 78 -7.95 3.35 2.56
N ALA A 79 -7.74 3.30 1.23
CA ALA A 79 -8.77 3.59 0.26
C ALA A 79 -9.96 2.61 0.38
N ASN A 80 -9.67 1.32 0.50
CA ASN A 80 -10.67 0.27 0.69
C ASN A 80 -11.48 0.48 1.98
N GLU A 81 -10.82 0.80 3.09
CA GLU A 81 -11.46 1.06 4.38
C GLU A 81 -12.40 2.29 4.31
N GLN A 82 -11.97 3.36 3.64
CA GLN A 82 -12.78 4.56 3.44
C GLN A 82 -13.99 4.28 2.54
N ASP A 83 -13.82 3.50 1.48
CA ASP A 83 -14.91 3.12 0.59
C ASP A 83 -15.96 2.26 1.30
N ARG A 84 -15.54 1.30 2.14
CA ARG A 84 -16.48 0.50 2.95
C ARG A 84 -17.27 1.37 3.92
N ARG A 85 -16.63 2.36 4.55
CA ARG A 85 -17.31 3.36 5.41
C ARG A 85 -18.33 4.19 4.64
N ARG A 86 -17.94 4.71 3.47
CA ARG A 86 -18.80 5.49 2.59
C ARG A 86 -20.01 4.67 2.13
N LEU A 87 -19.80 3.43 1.71
CA LEU A 87 -20.86 2.53 1.28
C LEU A 87 -21.85 2.22 2.42
N ALA A 88 -21.35 1.97 3.63
CA ALA A 88 -22.19 1.71 4.78
C ALA A 88 -23.03 2.95 5.16
N ALA A 89 -22.42 4.14 5.15
CA ALA A 89 -23.10 5.40 5.43
C ALA A 89 -24.16 5.75 4.36
N ASP A 90 -23.84 5.56 3.07
CA ASP A 90 -24.80 5.74 1.97
C ASP A 90 -26.00 4.79 2.11
N ALA A 91 -25.74 3.53 2.45
CA ALA A 91 -26.81 2.55 2.68
C ALA A 91 -27.76 2.99 3.80
N LEU A 92 -27.23 3.49 4.93
CA LEU A 92 -28.04 4.01 6.02
C LEU A 92 -28.80 5.29 5.62
N ALA A 93 -28.15 6.21 4.89
CA ALA A 93 -28.74 7.48 4.47
C ALA A 93 -29.94 7.29 3.53
N ARG A 94 -29.92 6.24 2.68
CA ARG A 94 -31.04 5.91 1.78
C ARG A 94 -32.35 5.63 2.52
N ALA A 95 -32.30 5.13 3.76
CA ALA A 95 -33.51 4.89 4.55
C ALA A 95 -34.11 6.16 5.19
N SER A 96 -33.50 7.33 5.03
CA SER A 96 -34.01 8.59 5.60
C SER A 96 -35.42 8.94 5.11
N MET A 97 -35.70 8.76 3.82
CA MET A 97 -37.02 9.02 3.24
C MET A 97 -38.10 8.10 3.81
N MET A 98 -37.78 6.82 4.03
CA MET A 98 -38.71 5.88 4.67
C MET A 98 -38.98 6.26 6.12
N ARG A 99 -37.96 6.71 6.87
CA ARG A 99 -38.18 7.18 8.25
C ARG A 99 -39.13 8.37 8.30
N ALA A 100 -38.99 9.31 7.36
CA ALA A 100 -39.88 10.45 7.25
C ALA A 100 -41.31 10.01 6.89
N ALA A 101 -41.49 9.24 5.82
CA ALA A 101 -42.81 8.74 5.39
C ALA A 101 -43.53 7.92 6.47
N LEU A 102 -42.80 7.06 7.18
CA LEU A 102 -43.34 6.28 8.29
C LEU A 102 -43.70 7.15 9.48
N ALA A 103 -42.88 8.15 9.81
CA ALA A 103 -43.18 9.09 10.88
C ALA A 103 -44.43 9.93 10.55
N GLU A 104 -44.54 10.44 9.32
CA GLU A 104 -45.71 11.19 8.86
C GLU A 104 -46.98 10.35 8.88
N TYR A 105 -46.90 9.09 8.42
CA TYR A 105 -48.02 8.15 8.52
C TYR A 105 -48.43 7.92 9.98
N TYR A 106 -47.47 7.67 10.87
CA TYR A 106 -47.76 7.46 12.29
C TYR A 106 -48.40 8.70 12.93
N MET A 107 -47.90 9.90 12.60
CA MET A 107 -48.44 11.16 13.14
C MET A 107 -49.85 11.47 12.63
N SER A 108 -50.22 11.03 11.43
CA SER A 108 -51.55 11.23 10.85
C SER A 108 -52.56 10.18 11.29
N GLU A 109 -52.15 8.91 11.35
CA GLU A 109 -53.04 7.77 11.58
C GLU A 109 -53.02 7.22 13.01
N GLY A 110 -52.07 7.68 13.85
CA GLY A 110 -51.86 7.20 15.22
C GLY A 110 -51.36 5.75 15.32
N ARG A 111 -50.96 5.15 14.18
CA ARG A 111 -50.48 3.77 14.07
C ARG A 111 -49.52 3.64 12.90
N TRP A 112 -48.68 2.61 12.94
CA TRP A 112 -47.82 2.26 11.81
C TRP A 112 -48.64 1.77 10.61
N PRO A 113 -48.14 1.99 9.39
CA PRO A 113 -48.84 1.53 8.20
C PRO A 113 -48.87 -0.01 8.15
N PRO A 114 -49.96 -0.60 7.63
CA PRO A 114 -50.07 -2.05 7.50
C PRO A 114 -49.06 -2.64 6.50
N ASN A 115 -48.52 -1.81 5.59
CA ASN A 115 -47.52 -2.18 4.60
C ASN A 115 -46.82 -0.91 4.05
N ALA A 116 -45.71 -1.10 3.33
CA ALA A 116 -44.95 0.00 2.72
C ALA A 116 -45.78 0.90 1.79
N ALA A 117 -46.65 0.30 0.96
CA ALA A 117 -47.43 1.02 -0.04
C ALA A 117 -48.45 1.98 0.61
N ALA A 118 -49.01 1.66 1.79
CA ALA A 118 -49.90 2.53 2.52
C ALA A 118 -49.23 3.85 2.97
N ALA A 119 -47.90 3.83 3.16
CA ALA A 119 -47.10 5.03 3.44
C ALA A 119 -46.46 5.64 2.16
N GLY A 120 -46.93 5.24 0.97
CA GLY A 120 -46.38 5.73 -0.30
C GLY A 120 -44.96 5.25 -0.61
N ILE A 121 -44.48 4.21 0.08
CA ILE A 121 -43.14 3.66 -0.12
C ILE A 121 -43.21 2.61 -1.24
N GLY A 122 -42.32 2.75 -2.22
CA GLY A 122 -42.21 1.85 -3.38
C GLY A 122 -41.78 0.42 -3.01
N ALA A 123 -41.67 -0.42 -4.04
CA ALA A 123 -41.24 -1.81 -3.88
C ALA A 123 -39.79 -1.89 -3.34
N PRO A 124 -39.43 -2.93 -2.55
CA PRO A 124 -38.12 -2.99 -1.89
C PRO A 124 -36.92 -2.83 -2.81
N ASP A 125 -36.98 -3.43 -4.00
CA ASP A 125 -35.87 -3.43 -4.96
C ASP A 125 -35.76 -2.09 -5.74
N SER A 126 -36.78 -1.23 -5.69
CA SER A 126 -36.70 0.12 -6.27
C SER A 126 -35.68 1.03 -5.57
N PHE A 127 -35.22 0.61 -4.39
CA PHE A 127 -34.21 1.32 -3.59
C PHE A 127 -32.79 0.75 -3.75
N ALA A 128 -32.60 -0.23 -4.63
CA ALA A 128 -31.29 -0.83 -4.88
C ALA A 128 -30.30 0.21 -5.46
N GLY A 129 -29.03 0.08 -5.07
CA GLY A 129 -27.97 1.00 -5.49
C GLY A 129 -26.84 1.09 -4.47
N GLY A 130 -25.63 1.41 -4.93
CA GLY A 130 -24.45 1.39 -4.05
C GLY A 130 -24.28 0.01 -3.39
N ALA A 131 -24.26 -0.03 -2.06
CA ALA A 131 -24.20 -1.27 -1.28
C ALA A 131 -25.58 -1.86 -0.91
N VAL A 132 -26.69 -1.22 -1.33
CA VAL A 132 -28.06 -1.67 -1.02
C VAL A 132 -28.58 -2.62 -2.11
N ALA A 133 -29.09 -3.76 -1.69
CA ALA A 133 -29.83 -4.71 -2.52
C ALA A 133 -31.34 -4.42 -2.53
N GLY A 134 -31.87 -3.88 -1.44
CA GLY A 134 -33.26 -3.44 -1.33
C GLY A 134 -33.59 -3.00 0.09
N ILE A 135 -34.74 -2.35 0.27
CA ILE A 135 -35.20 -1.86 1.58
C ILE A 135 -36.61 -2.35 1.84
N ASP A 136 -36.77 -3.18 2.87
CA ASP A 136 -38.05 -3.73 3.30
C ASP A 136 -38.61 -2.92 4.47
N VAL A 137 -39.94 -2.76 4.51
CA VAL A 137 -40.67 -2.10 5.60
C VAL A 137 -41.75 -3.03 6.10
N ASP A 138 -41.78 -3.26 7.41
CA ASP A 138 -42.78 -4.10 8.07
C ASP A 138 -43.91 -3.27 8.70
N ASN A 139 -44.95 -3.97 9.17
CA ASN A 139 -46.14 -3.37 9.78
C ASN A 139 -45.90 -2.74 11.18
N SER A 140 -44.71 -2.92 11.76
CA SER A 140 -44.29 -2.24 12.99
C SER A 140 -43.56 -0.92 12.71
N GLY A 141 -43.51 -0.50 11.44
CA GLY A 141 -42.71 0.65 10.99
C GLY A 141 -41.20 0.34 10.96
N GLY A 142 -40.81 -0.92 11.13
CA GLY A 142 -39.43 -1.34 11.08
C GLY A 142 -38.90 -1.33 9.65
N ILE A 143 -37.71 -0.77 9.46
CA ILE A 143 -37.01 -0.73 8.17
C ILE A 143 -35.87 -1.75 8.20
N ALA A 144 -35.73 -2.55 7.16
CA ALA A 144 -34.62 -3.47 6.97
C ALA A 144 -33.93 -3.20 5.63
N ILE A 145 -32.71 -2.68 5.70
CA ILE A 145 -31.85 -2.45 4.53
C ILE A 145 -31.07 -3.73 4.28
N ARG A 146 -31.35 -4.41 3.16
CA ARG A 146 -30.57 -5.55 2.68
C ARG A 146 -29.33 -5.05 1.97
N LEU A 147 -28.16 -5.53 2.36
CA LEU A 147 -26.90 -5.18 1.72
C LEU A 147 -26.56 -6.18 0.60
N ASN A 148 -25.76 -5.72 -0.38
CA ASN A 148 -25.25 -6.56 -1.46
C ASN A 148 -23.77 -6.92 -1.22
N ALA A 149 -23.22 -7.75 -2.12
CA ALA A 149 -21.84 -8.26 -2.01
C ALA A 149 -20.75 -7.17 -2.04
N LYS A 150 -21.04 -5.93 -2.46
CA LYS A 150 -20.05 -4.83 -2.42
C LYS A 150 -19.66 -4.45 -1.00
N LEU A 151 -20.55 -4.71 -0.03
CA LEU A 151 -20.25 -4.50 1.39
C LEU A 151 -20.31 -5.82 2.15
N SER A 152 -21.48 -6.46 2.17
CA SER A 152 -21.69 -7.81 2.73
C SER A 152 -23.10 -8.30 2.36
N ALA A 153 -23.21 -9.39 1.61
CA ALA A 153 -24.52 -9.90 1.15
C ALA A 153 -25.40 -10.46 2.28
N ASP A 154 -24.76 -10.94 3.36
CA ASP A 154 -25.47 -11.52 4.52
C ASP A 154 -25.88 -10.46 5.55
N ALA A 155 -25.33 -9.25 5.44
CA ALA A 155 -25.57 -8.19 6.37
C ALA A 155 -26.88 -7.44 6.11
N ARG A 156 -27.52 -7.00 7.19
CA ARG A 156 -28.70 -6.13 7.15
C ARG A 156 -28.57 -5.01 8.16
N ILE A 157 -29.03 -3.82 7.80
CA ILE A 157 -29.15 -2.70 8.74
C ILE A 157 -30.63 -2.56 9.10
N ARG A 158 -30.96 -2.74 10.38
CA ARG A 158 -32.32 -2.71 10.93
C ARG A 158 -32.55 -1.39 11.65
N LEU A 159 -33.58 -0.65 11.25
CA LEU A 159 -34.07 0.52 11.97
C LEU A 159 -35.40 0.19 12.60
N THR A 160 -35.48 0.26 13.93
CA THR A 160 -36.72 0.01 14.68
C THR A 160 -37.20 1.32 15.30
N PRO A 161 -38.41 1.78 14.98
CA PRO A 161 -38.94 2.98 15.61
C PRO A 161 -39.39 2.67 17.04
N ARG A 162 -39.26 3.66 17.91
CA ARG A 162 -39.79 3.67 19.27
C ARG A 162 -40.48 5.01 19.48
N VAL A 163 -41.77 4.95 19.80
CA VAL A 163 -42.55 6.14 20.14
C VAL A 163 -42.40 6.39 21.62
N SER A 164 -41.94 7.58 21.97
CA SER A 164 -41.83 8.03 23.34
C SER A 164 -43.24 8.22 23.94
N PRO A 165 -43.58 7.57 25.06
CA PRO A 165 -44.90 7.67 25.66
C PRO A 165 -45.21 9.09 26.18
N ASP A 166 -44.18 9.86 26.53
CA ASP A 166 -44.35 11.15 27.21
C ASP A 166 -44.68 12.30 26.24
N ASN A 167 -44.18 12.22 25.01
CA ASN A 167 -44.26 13.33 24.04
C ASN A 167 -44.48 12.89 22.58
N GLY A 168 -44.71 11.60 22.34
CA GLY A 168 -44.98 11.07 21.00
C GLY A 168 -43.79 11.13 20.04
N MET A 169 -42.59 11.52 20.50
CA MET A 169 -41.42 11.58 19.63
C MET A 169 -41.01 10.20 19.13
N ILE A 170 -40.73 10.09 17.84
CA ILE A 170 -40.29 8.86 17.20
C ILE A 170 -38.75 8.80 17.22
N GLN A 171 -38.20 7.91 18.03
CA GLN A 171 -36.79 7.58 18.06
C GLN A 171 -36.52 6.35 17.19
N TRP A 172 -35.34 6.28 16.57
CA TRP A 172 -34.98 5.17 15.70
C TRP A 172 -33.75 4.46 16.27
N ARG A 173 -33.93 3.20 16.65
CA ARG A 173 -32.82 2.33 17.04
C ARG A 173 -32.23 1.68 15.80
N CYS A 174 -30.94 1.83 15.58
CA CYS A 174 -30.22 1.20 14.47
C CYS A 174 -29.39 0.02 14.95
N VAL A 175 -29.45 -1.12 14.25
CA VAL A 175 -28.64 -2.31 14.53
C VAL A 175 -28.15 -2.93 13.23
N VAL A 176 -26.90 -3.35 13.19
CA VAL A 176 -26.37 -4.19 12.10
C VAL A 176 -26.48 -5.66 12.47
N GLN A 177 -27.07 -6.46 11.58
CA GLN A 177 -27.25 -7.91 11.74
C GLN A 177 -26.46 -8.66 10.66
N GLY A 178 -26.00 -9.88 10.96
CA GLY A 178 -25.36 -10.77 9.99
C GLY A 178 -23.90 -10.49 9.66
N SER A 179 -23.34 -9.33 10.04
CA SER A 179 -21.91 -9.05 9.88
C SER A 179 -21.37 -8.09 10.96
N PRO A 180 -20.52 -8.57 11.89
CA PRO A 180 -19.81 -7.71 12.84
C PRO A 180 -18.88 -6.71 12.17
N GLU A 181 -18.34 -7.06 11.00
CA GLU A 181 -17.45 -6.19 10.23
C GLU A 181 -18.17 -4.92 9.78
N VAL A 182 -19.40 -5.05 9.26
CA VAL A 182 -20.20 -3.89 8.83
C VAL A 182 -20.53 -2.95 10.00
N SER A 183 -20.71 -3.49 11.21
CA SER A 183 -20.93 -2.69 12.42
C SER A 183 -19.74 -1.78 12.76
N ARG A 184 -18.52 -2.14 12.36
CA ARG A 184 -17.32 -1.28 12.50
C ARG A 184 -17.46 0.02 11.73
N TYR A 185 -18.18 0.00 10.61
CA TYR A 185 -18.38 1.14 9.73
C TYR A 185 -19.54 2.05 10.15
N LEU A 186 -20.42 1.58 11.03
CA LEU A 186 -21.62 2.28 11.49
C LEU A 186 -21.69 2.35 13.03
N PRO A 187 -20.94 3.26 13.68
CA PRO A 187 -20.94 3.36 15.14
C PRO A 187 -22.30 3.71 15.74
N ALA A 188 -23.16 4.41 15.00
CA ALA A 188 -24.53 4.73 15.41
C ALA A 188 -25.50 3.53 15.38
N CYS A 189 -25.06 2.39 14.83
CA CYS A 189 -25.86 1.18 14.65
C CYS A 189 -25.34 0.00 15.48
N ARG A 190 -24.71 0.33 16.61
CA ARG A 190 -24.26 -0.64 17.62
C ARG A 190 -25.39 -0.85 18.63
N ASP A 191 -25.55 -2.09 19.08
CA ASP A 191 -26.53 -2.49 20.09
C ASP A 191 -26.37 -1.72 21.41
#